data_AF-A0A1E7FN45-F1
#
_entry.id   AF-A0A1E7FN45-F1
#
_cell.length_a   1.000
_cell.length_b   1.000
_cell.length_c   1.000
_cell.angle_alpha   90.00
_cell.angle_beta   90.00
_cell.angle_gamma   90.00
#
_symmetry.space_group_name_H-M   'P 1'
#
loop_
_entity.id
_entity.type
_entity.pdbx_description
1 polymer ?
#
loop_
_entity_poly.entity_id
_entity_poly.type
_entity_poly.pdbx_seq_one_letter_code
_entity_poly.pdbx_strand_id
1 'polypeptide(L)' 'PGNLRCIDCGNCHPDWASVSYGILLCVRCSGRHRSYGVATSRVRSISMDNWSYSQVLSMLEGGNEQLHNFY' A
#
# COMPACT_ATOMS: atom_id res chain seq x y z
N PRO A 1 4.49 -5.69 10.61
CA PRO A 1 4.80 -4.44 11.36
C PRO A 1 5.29 -3.35 10.38
N GLY A 2 5.60 -2.12 10.85
CA GLY A 2 6.00 -1.01 9.96
C GLY A 2 4.85 -0.27 9.25
N ASN A 3 3.61 -0.73 9.39
CA ASN A 3 2.42 -0.18 8.73
C ASN A 3 1.92 1.16 9.31
N LEU A 4 2.53 1.67 10.38
CA LEU A 4 2.20 2.99 10.95
C LEU A 4 2.77 4.16 10.15
N ARG A 5 3.67 3.87 9.20
CA ARG A 5 4.33 4.87 8.36
C ARG A 5 4.27 4.45 6.90
N CYS A 6 4.15 5.44 6.02
CA CYS A 6 4.25 5.27 4.58
C CYS A 6 5.61 4.65 4.22
N ILE A 7 5.62 3.58 3.43
CA ILE A 7 6.84 2.89 3.01
C ILE A 7 7.77 3.77 2.18
N ASP A 8 7.22 4.68 1.36
CA ASP A 8 8.01 5.54 0.46
C ASP A 8 8.67 6.74 1.15
N CYS A 9 8.02 7.32 2.15
CA CYS A 9 8.41 8.64 2.67
C CYS A 9 8.39 8.74 4.20
N GLY A 10 8.00 7.68 4.91
CA GLY A 10 7.99 7.65 6.37
C GLY A 10 6.89 8.48 7.05
N ASN A 11 6.01 9.13 6.27
CA ASN A 11 4.90 9.92 6.82
C ASN A 11 3.96 9.04 7.65
N CYS A 12 3.51 9.54 8.80
CA CYS A 12 2.63 8.79 9.70
C CYS A 12 1.24 8.57 9.08
N HIS A 13 0.54 7.56 9.60
CA HIS A 13 -0.85 7.22 9.28
C HIS A 13 -1.11 7.10 7.77
N PRO A 14 -0.55 6.05 7.12
CA PRO A 14 -0.84 5.79 5.72
C PRO A 14 -2.26 5.25 5.54
N ASP A 15 -3.13 6.03 4.92
CA ASP A 15 -4.54 5.66 4.66
C ASP A 15 -4.79 5.07 3.26
N TRP A 16 -3.72 4.83 2.51
CA TRP A 16 -3.77 4.23 1.18
C TRP A 16 -2.91 2.98 1.13
N ALA A 17 -3.15 2.14 0.14
CA ALA A 17 -2.45 0.89 -0.04
C ALA A 17 -2.14 0.64 -1.51
N SER A 18 -1.04 -0.05 -1.78
CA SER A 18 -0.78 -0.70 -3.07
C SER A 18 -0.94 -2.20 -2.91
N VAL A 19 -2.05 -2.74 -3.41
CA VAL A 19 -2.38 -4.16 -3.30
C VAL A 19 -1.39 -5.03 -4.05
N SER A 20 -0.83 -4.54 -5.16
CA SER A 20 0.19 -5.26 -5.94
C SER A 20 1.41 -5.67 -5.11
N TYR A 21 1.72 -4.92 -4.06
CA TYR A 21 2.91 -5.11 -3.23
C TYR A 21 2.57 -5.39 -1.77
N GLY A 22 1.30 -5.39 -1.38
CA GLY A 22 0.89 -5.57 0.01
C GLY A 22 1.38 -4.46 0.96
N ILE A 23 1.48 -3.21 0.50
CA ILE A 23 2.08 -2.09 1.28
C ILE A 23 1.12 -0.92 1.50
N LEU A 24 1.38 -0.12 2.54
CA LEU A 24 0.67 1.10 2.87
C LEU A 24 1.45 2.37 2.49
N LEU A 25 0.70 3.35 1.98
CA LEU A 25 1.15 4.60 1.40
C LEU A 25 0.39 5.78 2.00
N CYS A 26 1.04 6.94 2.08
CA CYS A 26 0.31 8.19 2.31
C CYS A 26 -0.37 8.67 1.01
N VAL A 27 -1.28 9.63 1.12
CA VAL A 27 -2.04 10.17 -0.04
C VAL A 27 -1.15 10.71 -1.17
N ARG A 28 0.00 11.31 -0.84
CA ARG A 28 0.92 11.84 -1.85
C ARG A 28 1.63 10.72 -2.62
N CYS A 29 2.12 9.71 -1.90
CA CYS A 29 2.80 8.57 -2.52
C CYS A 29 1.82 7.67 -3.28
N SER A 30 0.57 7.55 -2.81
CA SER A 30 -0.48 6.85 -3.54
C SER A 30 -0.77 7.53 -4.89
N GLY A 31 -0.77 8.87 -4.95
CA GLY A 31 -0.85 9.63 -6.21
C GLY A 31 0.29 9.31 -7.18
N ARG A 32 1.53 9.24 -6.68
CA ARG A 32 2.69 8.83 -7.48
C ARG A 32 2.55 7.40 -7.99
N HIS A 33 2.13 6.47 -7.15
CA HIS A 33 1.91 5.07 -7.56
C HIS A 33 0.84 4.93 -8.65
N ARG A 34 -0.21 5.76 -8.63
CA ARG A 34 -1.22 5.78 -9.70
C ARG A 34 -0.63 6.16 -11.07
N SER A 35 0.41 7.00 -11.10
CA SER A 35 1.08 7.41 -12.34
C SER A 35 1.84 6.26 -13.02
N TYR A 36 2.22 5.22 -12.28
CA TYR A 36 2.89 4.03 -12.82
C TYR A 36 1.95 3.08 -13.58
N GLY A 37 0.63 3.33 -13.50
CA GLY A 37 -0.40 2.51 -14.13
C GLY A 37 -0.79 1.27 -13.32
N VAL A 38 -2.00 0.77 -13.60
CA VAL A 38 -2.66 -0.32 -12.85
C VAL A 38 -1.99 -1.69 -12.99
N ALA A 39 -1.21 -1.90 -14.06
CA ALA A 39 -0.44 -3.12 -14.23
C ALA A 39 0.73 -3.19 -13.24
N THR A 40 1.27 -2.02 -12.87
CA THR A 40 2.41 -1.89 -11.95
C THR A 40 1.92 -1.81 -10.51
N SER A 41 1.11 -0.80 -10.17
CA SER A 41 0.64 -0.57 -8.81
C SER A 41 -0.87 -0.35 -8.76
N ARG A 42 -1.56 -1.31 -8.14
CA ARG A 42 -3.01 -1.22 -7.90
C ARG A 42 -3.27 -0.51 -6.56
N VAL A 43 -3.51 0.78 -6.65
CA VAL A 43 -3.75 1.65 -5.48
C VAL A 43 -5.21 1.57 -5.02
N ARG A 44 -5.42 1.47 -3.70
CA ARG A 44 -6.72 1.51 -3.02
C ARG A 44 -6.67 2.39 -1.78
N SER A 45 -7.76 3.08 -1.47
CA SER A 45 -8.01 3.72 -0.18
C SER A 45 -8.43 2.67 0.84
N ILE A 46 -7.92 2.77 2.07
CA ILE A 46 -8.29 1.85 3.15
C ILE A 46 -9.76 2.04 3.54
N SER A 47 -10.22 3.29 3.63
CA SER A 47 -11.55 3.62 4.16
C SER A 47 -12.60 3.93 3.09
N MET A 48 -12.19 4.30 1.87
CA MET A 48 -13.12 4.80 0.84
C MET A 48 -13.39 3.82 -0.30
N ASP A 49 -12.51 2.83 -0.53
CA ASP A 49 -12.68 1.87 -1.60
C ASP A 49 -13.31 0.58 -1.10
N ASN A 50 -14.05 -0.11 -1.98
CA ASN A 50 -14.48 -1.47 -1.73
C ASN A 50 -13.32 -2.45 -1.93
N TRP A 51 -13.21 -3.41 -1.02
CA TRP A 51 -12.16 -4.42 -1.01
C TRP A 51 -12.72 -5.81 -1.31
N SER A 52 -12.08 -6.54 -2.22
CA SER A 52 -12.32 -7.97 -2.37
C SER A 52 -11.54 -8.76 -1.33
N TYR A 53 -12.03 -9.96 -0.99
CA TYR A 53 -11.35 -10.86 -0.06
C TYR A 53 -9.90 -11.13 -0.47
N SER A 54 -9.65 -11.37 -1.76
CA SER A 54 -8.30 -11.56 -2.31
C SER A 54 -7.38 -10.37 -2.09
N GLN A 55 -7.88 -9.13 -2.19
CA GLN A 55 -7.08 -7.93 -1.95
C GLN A 55 -6.73 -7.79 -0.47
N VAL A 56 -7.67 -8.12 0.43
CA VAL A 56 -7.42 -8.13 1.88
C VAL A 56 -6.35 -9.17 2.22
N LEU A 57 -6.43 -10.38 1.66
CA LEU A 57 -5.40 -11.41 1.85
C LEU A 57 -4.02 -10.92 1.38
N SER A 58 -3.92 -10.31 0.20
CA SER A 58 -2.64 -9.75 -0.27
C SER A 58 -2.05 -8.71 0.67
N MET A 59 -2.89 -7.94 1.37
CA MET A 59 -2.42 -6.98 2.38
C MET A 59 -2.00 -7.65 3.68
N LEU A 60 -2.64 -8.76 4.07
CA LEU A 60 -2.30 -9.53 5.27
C LEU A 60 -1.03 -10.36 5.10
N GLU A 61 -0.79 -10.89 3.90
CA GLU A 61 0.43 -11.64 3.55
C GLU A 61 1.64 -10.75 3.28
N GLY A 62 1.40 -9.45 3.07
CA GLY A 62 2.42 -8.44 2.88
C GLY A 62 2.71 -7.63 4.14
N GLY A 63 3.13 -6.39 3.93
CA GLY A 63 3.41 -5.42 4.98
C GLY A 63 4.64 -4.59 4.67
N ASN A 64 4.66 -3.36 5.19
CA ASN A 64 5.72 -2.40 4.89
C ASN A 64 7.10 -2.90 5.33
N GLU A 65 7.20 -3.46 6.53
CA GLU A 65 8.47 -4.02 7.02
C GLU A 65 8.90 -5.26 6.23
N GLN A 66 7.97 -6.11 5.81
CA GLN A 66 8.29 -7.30 5.03
C GLN A 66 8.85 -6.92 3.65
N LEU A 67 8.24 -5.95 2.97
CA LEU A 67 8.79 -5.44 1.71
C LEU A 67 10.15 -4.77 1.94
N HIS A 68 10.30 -4.00 3.02
CA HIS A 68 11.56 -3.35 3.35
C HIS A 68 12.69 -4.35 3.59
N ASN A 69 12.40 -5.50 4.21
CA ASN A 69 13.39 -6.55 4.46
C ASN A 69 13.64 -7.47 3.26
N PHE A 70 12.74 -7.47 2.28
CA PHE A 70 12.91 -8.25 1.05
C PHE A 70 13.93 -7.62 0.10
N TYR A 71 14.04 -6.29 0.13
CA TYR A 71 15.01 -5.50 -0.65
C TYR A 71 16.25 -5.14 0.16
#